data_AF-A0A5C9EQ81-F1
#
_entry.id   AF-A0A5C9EQ81-F1
#
_cell.length_a   1.000
_cell.length_b   1.000
_cell.length_c   1.000
_cell.angle_alpha   90.00
_cell.angle_beta   90.00
_cell.angle_gamma   90.00
#
_symmetry.space_group_name_H-M   'P 1'
#
loop_
_entity.id
_entity.type
_entity.pdbx_description
1 polymer ?
#
loop_
_entity_poly.entity_id
_entity_poly.type
_entity_poly.pdbx_seq_one_letter_code
_entity_poly.pdbx_strand_id
1 'polypeptide(L)'
;MKNSNKEIAYLEIPKENIYLLKQNFIDFLRVNNYTCYQVRTKNPEELMNFSFIINSEQIEGRQCSEIKWELYPECFYDLLKRIDNDCNHIPLFIPQNRMANKDKVVDEDIIQDNNHGSYLKGYLHAAQKVINNGTNLIIYILWSVHDKFKWLH
;
A
#
# COMPACT_ATOMS: atom_id res chain seq x y z
N MET A 1 -11.67 -28.07 -25.11
CA MET A 1 -10.42 -27.34 -25.40
C MET A 1 -10.75 -26.10 -26.22
N LYS A 2 -10.84 -24.93 -25.58
CA LYS A 2 -10.88 -23.64 -26.26
C LYS A 2 -9.63 -22.88 -25.83
N ASN A 3 -8.54 -23.05 -26.59
CA ASN A 3 -7.41 -22.13 -26.54
C ASN A 3 -7.88 -20.83 -27.20
N SER A 4 -8.47 -19.93 -26.42
CA SER A 4 -8.56 -18.54 -26.81
C SER A 4 -7.29 -17.86 -26.30
N ASN A 5 -6.25 -17.85 -27.12
CA ASN A 5 -5.13 -16.92 -26.99
C ASN A 5 -5.71 -15.51 -27.10
N LYS A 6 -6.18 -14.95 -25.99
CA LYS A 6 -6.41 -13.51 -25.91
C LYS A 6 -5.03 -12.89 -25.88
N GLU A 7 -4.57 -12.39 -27.03
CA GLU A 7 -3.45 -11.46 -27.06
C GLU A 7 -3.77 -10.34 -26.06
N ILE A 8 -2.94 -10.25 -25.01
CA ILE A 8 -2.98 -9.11 -24.11
C ILE A 8 -2.45 -7.95 -24.96
N ALA A 9 -3.36 -7.14 -25.49
CA ALA A 9 -2.99 -5.92 -26.20
C ALA A 9 -2.34 -4.98 -25.18
N TYR A 10 -1.01 -4.94 -25.19
CA TYR A 10 -0.28 -3.90 -24.48
C TYR A 10 -0.64 -2.57 -25.13
N LEU A 11 -0.88 -1.55 -24.32
CA LEU A 11 -1.00 -0.19 -24.82
C LEU A 11 0.32 0.15 -25.52
N GLU A 12 0.27 0.40 -26.83
CA GLU A 12 1.42 0.95 -27.54
C GLU A 12 1.66 2.36 -27.01
N ILE A 13 2.76 2.55 -26.29
CA ILE A 13 3.16 3.87 -25.79
C ILE A 13 3.95 4.56 -26.91
N PRO A 14 3.50 5.71 -27.44
CA PRO A 14 4.23 6.44 -28.46
C PRO A 14 5.67 6.73 -28.02
N LYS A 15 6.63 6.63 -28.94
CA LYS A 15 8.06 6.88 -28.64
C LYS A 15 8.30 8.27 -28.03
N GLU A 16 7.53 9.26 -28.46
CA GLU A 16 7.55 10.61 -27.91
C GLU A 16 7.17 10.64 -26.43
N ASN A 17 6.17 9.88 -25.99
CA ASN A 17 5.79 9.79 -24.58
C ASN A 17 6.90 9.16 -23.74
N ILE A 18 7.56 8.11 -24.24
CA ILE A 18 8.73 7.51 -23.57
C ILE A 18 9.88 8.53 -23.46
N TYR A 19 10.10 9.34 -24.49
CA TYR A 19 11.09 10.41 -24.45
C TYR A 19 10.73 11.45 -23.38
N LEU A 20 9.49 11.93 -23.36
CA LEU A 20 9.02 12.90 -22.35
C LEU A 20 9.16 12.35 -20.93
N LEU A 21 8.78 11.10 -20.67
CA LEU A 21 8.95 10.47 -19.35
C LEU A 21 10.41 10.40 -18.90
N LYS A 22 11.36 10.20 -19.84
CA LYS A 22 12.80 10.15 -19.52
C LYS A 22 13.42 11.52 -19.29
N GLN A 23 12.87 12.57 -19.88
CA GLN A 23 13.39 13.94 -19.73
C GLN A 23 12.85 14.63 -18.48
N ASN A 24 11.74 14.16 -17.90
CA ASN A 24 11.09 14.79 -16.76
C ASN A 24 11.31 14.00 -15.48
N PHE A 25 12.27 14.45 -14.67
CA PHE A 25 12.54 13.87 -13.36
C PHE A 25 11.61 14.47 -12.30
N ILE A 26 11.27 13.65 -11.31
CA ILE A 26 10.51 14.07 -10.13
C ILE A 26 11.47 14.28 -8.95
N ASP A 27 11.17 15.26 -8.09
CA ASP A 27 12.01 15.58 -6.93
C ASP A 27 11.81 14.61 -5.75
N PHE A 28 10.62 14.02 -5.65
CA PHE A 28 10.25 13.08 -4.60
C PHE A 28 9.12 12.16 -5.09
N LEU A 29 9.02 10.97 -4.47
CA LEU A 29 7.97 10.01 -4.76
C LEU A 29 6.98 9.92 -3.60
N ARG A 30 5.69 10.11 -3.93
CA ARG A 30 4.59 9.96 -2.97
C ARG A 30 4.04 8.54 -3.00
N VAL A 31 3.98 7.88 -1.84
CA VAL A 31 3.51 6.49 -1.72
C VAL A 31 2.34 6.44 -0.74
N ASN A 32 1.16 6.09 -1.24
CA ASN A 32 0.01 5.75 -0.41
C ASN A 32 0.08 4.27 -0.05
N ASN A 33 0.03 3.93 1.23
CA ASN A 33 0.02 2.54 1.66
C ASN A 33 -1.06 2.30 2.72
N TYR A 34 -1.82 1.21 2.57
CA TYR A 34 -2.89 0.85 3.48
C TYR A 34 -2.89 -0.62 3.87
N THR A 35 -2.53 -1.49 2.93
CA THR A 35 -2.57 -2.95 3.08
C THR A 35 -1.41 -3.58 2.32
N CYS A 36 -1.14 -4.84 2.62
CA CYS A 36 -0.37 -5.73 1.78
C CYS A 36 -1.33 -6.70 1.08
N TYR A 37 -1.01 -7.13 -0.15
CA TYR A 37 -1.70 -8.23 -0.81
C TYR A 37 -0.71 -9.35 -1.05
N GLN A 38 -1.11 -10.57 -0.68
CA GLN A 38 -0.39 -11.77 -1.06
C GLN A 38 -0.98 -12.31 -2.34
N VAL A 39 -0.10 -12.57 -3.30
CA VAL A 39 -0.49 -13.03 -4.63
C VAL A 39 0.10 -14.42 -4.85
N ARG A 40 -0.74 -15.38 -5.28
CA ARG A 40 -0.30 -16.73 -5.62
C ARG A 40 -1.08 -17.22 -6.84
N THR A 41 -0.35 -17.81 -7.79
CA THR A 41 -0.95 -18.54 -8.90
C THR A 41 -0.11 -19.77 -9.24
N LYS A 42 -0.76 -20.81 -9.77
CA LYS A 42 -0.10 -21.96 -10.40
C LYS A 42 0.07 -21.76 -11.91
N ASN A 43 -0.60 -20.77 -12.50
CA ASN A 43 -0.60 -20.46 -13.91
C ASN A 43 -0.22 -18.98 -14.15
N PRO A 44 0.97 -18.69 -14.70
CA PRO A 44 1.41 -17.33 -15.00
C PRO A 44 0.44 -16.52 -15.88
N GLU A 45 -0.40 -17.15 -16.70
CA GLU A 45 -1.40 -16.45 -17.51
C GLU A 45 -2.47 -15.73 -16.66
N GLU A 46 -2.67 -16.14 -15.42
CA GLU A 46 -3.63 -15.53 -14.49
C GLU A 46 -3.11 -14.21 -13.90
N LEU A 47 -1.82 -13.87 -14.07
CA LEU A 47 -1.20 -12.68 -13.46
C LEU A 47 -1.91 -11.37 -13.84
N MET A 48 -2.58 -11.34 -15.00
CA MET A 48 -3.33 -10.18 -15.47
C MET A 48 -4.71 -10.04 -14.80
N ASN A 49 -5.20 -11.07 -14.13
CA ASN A 49 -6.46 -11.01 -13.38
C ASN A 49 -6.20 -10.98 -11.88
N PHE A 50 -5.98 -9.78 -11.37
CA PHE A 50 -5.67 -9.55 -9.95
C PHE A 50 -6.70 -10.21 -9.02
N SER A 51 -8.00 -10.19 -9.36
CA SER A 51 -9.05 -10.80 -8.53
C SER A 51 -8.95 -12.32 -8.39
N PHE A 52 -8.28 -13.02 -9.30
CA PHE A 52 -8.07 -14.47 -9.23
C PHE A 52 -6.85 -14.88 -8.42
N ILE A 53 -5.87 -13.98 -8.33
CA ILE A 53 -4.54 -14.31 -7.78
C ILE A 53 -4.29 -13.68 -6.42
N ILE A 54 -5.06 -12.66 -6.01
CA ILE A 54 -5.03 -12.15 -4.65
C ILE A 54 -5.56 -13.23 -3.71
N ASN A 55 -4.81 -13.52 -2.66
CA ASN A 55 -5.33 -14.26 -1.54
C ASN A 55 -6.42 -13.44 -0.84
N SER A 56 -7.67 -13.89 -0.95
CA SER A 56 -8.82 -13.28 -0.29
C SER A 56 -9.05 -13.82 1.13
N GLU A 57 -8.34 -14.88 1.50
CA GLU A 57 -8.41 -15.47 2.83
C GLU A 57 -7.47 -14.77 3.80
N GLN A 58 -7.95 -14.56 5.03
CA GLN A 58 -7.13 -14.06 6.10
C GLN A 58 -6.03 -15.09 6.43
N ILE A 59 -4.81 -14.59 6.55
CA ILE A 59 -3.68 -15.43 6.90
C ILE A 59 -3.64 -15.61 8.40
N GLU A 60 -3.44 -16.86 8.83
CA GLU A 60 -3.36 -17.20 10.24
C GLU A 60 -2.28 -16.35 10.93
N GLY A 61 -2.66 -15.73 12.06
CA GLY A 61 -1.79 -14.83 12.81
C GLY A 61 -1.66 -13.41 12.25
N ARG A 62 -2.23 -13.09 11.09
CA ARG A 62 -2.31 -11.71 10.56
C ARG A 62 -3.59 -11.03 11.02
N GLN A 63 -3.43 -9.82 11.57
CA GLN A 63 -4.57 -8.97 11.89
C GLN A 63 -5.11 -8.33 10.61
N CYS A 64 -6.43 -8.19 10.53
CA CYS A 64 -7.10 -7.46 9.47
C CYS A 64 -7.97 -6.36 10.08
N SER A 65 -8.07 -5.25 9.34
CA SER A 65 -9.09 -4.24 9.59
C SER A 65 -10.50 -4.76 9.29
N GLU A 66 -11.53 -4.00 9.66
CA GLU A 66 -12.92 -4.38 9.38
C GLU A 66 -13.26 -4.50 7.90
N ILE A 67 -12.53 -3.78 7.05
CA ILE A 67 -12.67 -3.89 5.59
C ILE A 67 -11.79 -4.98 4.99
N LYS A 68 -11.32 -5.92 5.82
CA LYS A 68 -10.50 -7.08 5.44
C LYS A 68 -9.14 -6.73 4.83
N TRP A 69 -8.64 -5.52 5.06
CA TRP A 69 -7.26 -5.17 4.72
C TRP A 69 -6.32 -5.71 5.78
N GLU A 70 -5.30 -6.45 5.33
CA GLU A 70 -4.25 -7.01 6.17
C GLU A 70 -3.40 -5.88 6.76
N LEU A 71 -3.21 -5.93 8.08
CA LEU A 71 -2.38 -4.99 8.83
C LEU A 71 -1.00 -5.62 8.99
N TYR A 72 -0.07 -5.24 8.12
CA TYR A 72 1.26 -5.83 8.08
C TYR A 72 2.37 -4.77 7.90
N PRO A 73 2.86 -4.19 9.02
CA PRO A 73 3.87 -3.14 8.99
C PRO A 73 5.19 -3.54 8.31
N GLU A 74 5.58 -4.81 8.38
CA GLU A 74 6.81 -5.28 7.72
C GLU A 74 6.70 -5.19 6.19
N CYS A 75 5.51 -5.44 5.61
CA CYS A 75 5.30 -5.22 4.17
C CYS A 75 5.44 -3.74 3.78
N PHE A 76 5.07 -2.82 4.67
CA PHE A 76 5.33 -1.39 4.48
C PHE A 76 6.83 -1.08 4.50
N TYR A 77 7.59 -1.65 5.45
CA TYR A 77 9.05 -1.54 5.47
C TYR A 77 9.69 -2.09 4.17
N ASP A 78 9.28 -3.30 3.74
CA ASP A 78 9.82 -3.95 2.54
C ASP A 78 9.50 -3.16 1.27
N LEU A 79 8.28 -2.60 1.18
CA LEU A 79 7.87 -1.72 0.09
C LEU A 79 8.79 -0.49 0.00
N LEU A 80 9.04 0.18 1.13
CA LEU A 80 9.88 1.37 1.15
C LEU A 80 11.33 1.05 0.82
N LYS A 81 11.90 -0.05 1.34
CA LYS A 81 13.24 -0.50 0.93
C LYS A 81 13.33 -0.82 -0.55
N ARG A 82 12.30 -1.46 -1.11
CA ARG A 82 12.26 -1.78 -2.54
C ARG A 82 12.24 -0.50 -3.38
N ILE A 83 11.34 0.43 -3.09
CA ILE A 83 11.23 1.69 -3.83
C ILE A 83 12.54 2.49 -3.71
N ASP A 84 13.12 2.56 -2.52
CA ASP A 84 14.41 3.23 -2.28
C ASP A 84 15.52 2.67 -3.19
N ASN A 85 15.62 1.34 -3.32
CA ASN A 85 16.57 0.69 -4.20
C ASN A 85 16.23 0.88 -5.69
N ASP A 86 14.97 0.66 -6.07
CA ASP A 86 14.50 0.68 -7.46
C ASP A 86 14.48 2.12 -8.04
N CYS A 87 14.38 3.13 -7.19
CA CYS A 87 14.27 4.55 -7.57
C CYS A 87 15.46 5.40 -7.10
N ASN A 88 16.64 4.79 -6.94
CA ASN A 88 17.91 5.47 -6.69
C ASN A 88 17.87 6.47 -5.51
N HIS A 89 17.35 6.02 -4.36
CA HIS A 89 17.27 6.79 -3.11
C HIS A 89 16.52 8.13 -3.22
N ILE A 90 15.57 8.22 -4.15
CA ILE A 90 14.68 9.38 -4.27
C ILE A 90 13.98 9.66 -2.93
N PRO A 91 13.83 10.94 -2.51
CA PRO A 91 13.08 11.27 -1.31
C PRO A 91 11.66 10.68 -1.33
N LEU A 92 11.28 10.00 -0.26
CA LEU A 92 9.96 9.37 -0.10
C LEU A 92 9.06 10.21 0.79
N PHE A 93 7.81 10.33 0.38
CA PHE A 93 6.74 10.97 1.14
C PHE A 93 5.55 10.02 1.22
N ILE A 94 5.10 9.72 2.44
CA ILE A 94 3.87 8.96 2.71
C ILE A 94 2.75 9.95 3.04
N PRO A 95 1.94 10.39 2.07
CA PRO A 95 0.87 11.35 2.35
C PRO A 95 -0.38 10.68 2.94
N GLN A 96 -0.48 9.35 2.83
CA GLN A 96 -1.61 8.59 3.36
C GLN A 96 -1.19 7.21 3.85
N ASN A 97 -1.44 6.96 5.14
CA ASN A 97 -1.42 5.64 5.76
C ASN A 97 -2.52 5.59 6.82
N ARG A 98 -3.38 4.57 6.79
CA ARG A 98 -4.49 4.40 7.74
C ARG A 98 -4.95 2.97 7.91
N MET A 99 -5.55 2.71 9.06
CA MET A 99 -6.49 1.62 9.24
C MET A 99 -7.93 2.13 9.11
N ALA A 100 -8.84 1.28 8.62
CA ALA A 100 -10.28 1.54 8.68
C ALA A 100 -10.92 0.59 9.68
N ASN A 101 -11.46 1.12 10.79
CA ASN A 101 -12.06 0.33 11.86
C ASN A 101 -13.32 1.06 12.35
N LYS A 102 -14.28 0.36 12.96
CA LYS A 102 -15.36 1.04 13.68
C LYS A 102 -14.87 1.40 15.06
N ASP A 103 -15.08 2.65 15.39
CA ASP A 103 -14.84 3.17 16.71
C ASP A 103 -15.99 2.77 17.64
N LYS A 104 -15.62 2.47 18.89
CA LYS A 104 -16.58 2.19 19.96
C LYS A 104 -16.61 3.40 20.89
N VAL A 105 -17.79 3.99 21.02
CA VAL A 105 -18.07 5.00 22.03
C VAL A 105 -18.23 4.28 23.38
N VAL A 106 -17.38 4.62 24.35
CA VAL A 106 -17.41 4.03 25.70
C VAL A 106 -18.06 4.95 26.73
N ASP A 107 -18.13 6.25 26.44
CA ASP A 107 -18.87 7.29 27.16
C ASP A 107 -19.18 8.44 26.17
N GLU A 108 -20.12 9.34 26.49
CA GLU A 108 -20.69 10.35 25.57
C GLU A 108 -19.64 11.05 24.67
N ASP A 109 -18.47 11.37 25.22
CA ASP A 109 -17.38 12.05 24.51
C ASP A 109 -16.08 11.24 24.39
N ILE A 110 -16.11 9.92 24.67
CA ILE A 110 -14.91 9.08 24.71
C ILE A 110 -15.00 7.94 23.70
N ILE A 111 -14.04 7.92 22.77
CA ILE A 111 -13.84 6.86 21.80
C ILE A 111 -12.73 5.92 22.25
N GLN A 112 -13.00 4.62 22.26
CA GLN A 112 -12.01 3.58 22.48
C GLN A 112 -11.42 3.12 21.13
N ASP A 113 -10.26 3.68 20.76
CA ASP A 113 -9.55 3.36 19.51
C ASP A 113 -8.13 2.78 19.74
N ASN A 114 -8.04 1.79 20.62
CA ASN A 114 -6.76 1.11 20.93
C ASN A 114 -6.18 0.35 19.72
N ASN A 115 -7.05 -0.07 18.80
CA ASN A 115 -6.64 -0.78 17.59
C ASN A 115 -5.82 0.14 16.68
N HIS A 116 -6.26 1.38 16.48
CA HIS A 116 -5.53 2.35 15.68
C HIS A 116 -4.24 2.80 16.35
N GLY A 117 -4.24 2.93 17.68
CA GLY A 117 -3.01 3.11 18.45
C GLY A 117 -1.99 2.00 18.19
N SER A 118 -2.43 0.74 18.11
CA SER A 118 -1.58 -0.42 17.81
C SER A 118 -1.09 -0.40 16.35
N TYR A 119 -1.98 -0.09 15.40
CA TYR A 119 -1.64 0.10 14.00
C TYR A 119 -0.55 1.17 13.82
N LEU A 120 -0.77 2.36 14.37
CA LEU A 120 0.16 3.48 14.26
C LEU A 120 1.53 3.14 14.83
N LYS A 121 1.58 2.51 16.01
CA LYS A 121 2.85 2.07 16.60
C LYS A 121 3.61 1.12 15.67
N GLY A 122 2.92 0.17 15.05
CA GLY A 122 3.54 -0.77 14.10
C GLY A 122 4.11 -0.07 12.87
N TYR A 123 3.31 0.76 12.19
CA TYR A 123 3.72 1.42 10.95
C TYR A 123 4.76 2.54 11.18
N LEU A 124 4.68 3.28 12.29
CA LEU A 124 5.72 4.24 12.67
C LEU A 124 7.02 3.55 13.06
N HIS A 125 6.96 2.38 13.72
CA HIS A 125 8.16 1.59 13.98
C HIS A 125 8.81 1.09 12.68
N ALA A 126 8.01 0.63 11.71
CA ALA A 126 8.48 0.25 10.38
C ALA A 126 9.11 1.45 9.63
N ALA A 127 8.50 2.63 9.69
CA ALA A 127 9.05 3.86 9.14
C ALA A 127 10.39 4.23 9.80
N GLN A 128 10.46 4.20 11.13
CA GLN A 128 11.71 4.46 11.86
C GLN A 128 12.80 3.47 11.46
N LYS A 129 12.45 2.18 11.37
CA LYS A 129 13.38 1.11 10.97
C LYS A 129 13.92 1.34 9.57
N VAL A 130 13.09 1.79 8.62
CA VAL A 130 13.54 2.05 7.25
C VAL A 130 14.48 3.26 7.17
N ILE A 131 14.17 4.34 7.91
CA ILE A 131 15.03 5.52 8.04
C ILE A 131 16.39 5.13 8.62
N ASN A 132 16.39 4.35 9.70
CA ASN A 132 17.62 3.87 10.34
C ASN A 132 18.48 3.00 9.39
N ASN A 133 17.87 2.39 8.38
CA ASN A 133 18.52 1.59 7.34
C ASN A 133 18.82 2.39 6.06
N GLY A 134 18.90 3.72 6.16
CA GLY A 134 19.42 4.62 5.13
C GLY A 134 18.41 5.07 4.07
N THR A 135 17.14 4.66 4.16
CA THR A 135 16.12 5.10 3.20
C THR A 135 15.74 6.56 3.44
N ASN A 136 15.66 7.34 2.36
CA ASN A 136 15.38 8.78 2.39
C ASN A 136 13.87 9.09 2.56
N LEU A 137 13.27 8.60 3.65
CA LEU A 137 11.88 8.90 4.01
C LEU A 137 11.81 10.24 4.76
N ILE A 138 11.27 11.26 4.09
CA ILE A 138 11.30 12.65 4.58
C ILE A 138 10.00 13.10 5.25
N ILE A 139 8.85 12.52 4.87
CA ILE A 139 7.54 12.92 5.40
C ILE A 139 6.63 11.69 5.55
N TYR A 140 5.94 11.61 6.69
CA TYR A 140 4.85 10.67 6.92
C TYR A 140 3.62 11.42 7.46
N ILE A 141 2.47 11.24 6.81
CA ILE A 141 1.19 11.82 7.19
C ILE A 141 0.19 10.69 7.42
N LEU A 142 -0.32 10.63 8.65
CA LEU A 142 -1.45 9.79 9.01
C LEU A 142 -2.69 10.27 8.25
N TRP A 143 -3.38 9.34 7.63
CA TRP A 143 -4.70 9.61 7.06
C TRP A 143 -5.78 9.05 8.00
N SER A 144 -6.83 9.76 8.38
CA SER A 144 -7.11 11.18 8.17
C SER A 144 -7.09 11.94 9.50
N VAL A 145 -6.97 13.26 9.41
CA VAL A 145 -7.02 14.17 10.57
C VAL A 145 -8.34 14.07 11.35
N HIS A 146 -9.43 13.74 10.66
CA HIS A 146 -10.77 13.55 11.20
C HIS A 146 -11.50 12.54 10.32
N ASP A 147 -12.62 11.99 10.81
CA ASP A 147 -13.50 11.14 10.02
C ASP A 147 -14.02 11.88 8.79
N LYS A 148 -14.05 11.18 7.66
CA LYS A 148 -14.49 11.73 6.37
C LYS A 148 -15.50 10.81 5.71
N PHE A 149 -16.35 11.41 4.88
CA PHE A 149 -17.18 10.68 3.95
C PHE A 149 -16.31 9.72 3.13
N LYS A 150 -16.69 8.44 3.13
CA LYS A 150 -15.97 7.40 2.41
C LYS A 150 -16.65 7.18 1.06
N TRP A 151 -15.92 7.51 -0.01
CA TRP A 151 -16.40 7.62 -1.40
C TRP A 151 -17.12 6.39 -2.00
N LEU A 152 -16.99 5.22 -1.39
CA LEU A 152 -17.59 3.95 -1.85
C LEU A 152 -18.19 3.21 -0.65
N HIS A 153 -19.31 3.72 -0.15
CA HIS A 153 -20.32 2.98 0.60
C HIS A 153 -21.70 3.51 0.20
#